data_AF-A0A4Z0Y5X3-F1
#
_entry.id   AF-A0A4Z0Y5X3-F1
#
_cell.length_a   1.000
_cell.length_b   1.000
_cell.length_c   1.000
_cell.angle_alpha   90.00
_cell.angle_beta   90.00
_cell.angle_gamma   90.00
#
_symmetry.space_group_name_H-M   'P 1'
#
loop_
_entity.id
_entity.type
_entity.pdbx_description
1 polymer ?
#
loop_
_entity_poly.entity_id
_entity_poly.type
_entity_poly.pdbx_seq_one_letter_code
_entity_poly.pdbx_strand_id
1 'polypeptide(L)'
;MRSTVVRNLEVQKLSDAVLCFGMEAAGLNTEFSCLVIRGISDYTDSHTNDAWQHYAAVAAAACTKEVVTYLDPAASAVTLGEPPLYGETL
;
A
#
# COMPACT_ATOMS: atom_id res chain seq x y z
N MET A 1 -9.92 -5.23 -18.24
CA MET A 1 -9.90 -5.95 -16.95
C MET A 1 -9.99 -7.45 -17.21
N ARG A 2 -9.21 -8.32 -16.56
CA ARG A 2 -9.36 -9.80 -16.73
C ARG A 2 -10.78 -10.23 -16.33
N SER A 3 -11.30 -11.28 -16.98
CA SER A 3 -12.64 -11.86 -16.76
C SER A 3 -12.94 -12.08 -15.27
N THR A 4 -14.18 -11.82 -14.84
CA THR A 4 -14.68 -12.03 -13.47
C THR A 4 -14.36 -13.43 -12.94
N VAL A 5 -14.38 -14.43 -13.83
CA VAL A 5 -14.02 -15.82 -13.51
C VAL A 5 -12.58 -15.93 -13.02
N VAL A 6 -11.63 -15.25 -13.67
CA VAL A 6 -10.22 -15.31 -13.29
C VAL A 6 -10.01 -14.65 -11.92
N ARG A 7 -10.66 -13.50 -11.67
CA ARG A 7 -10.56 -12.83 -10.36
C ARG A 7 -11.11 -13.70 -9.23
N ASN A 8 -12.29 -14.28 -9.40
CA ASN A 8 -12.91 -15.12 -8.37
C ASN A 8 -12.04 -16.35 -8.05
N LEU A 9 -11.40 -16.94 -9.06
CA LEU A 9 -10.45 -18.02 -8.84
C LEU A 9 -9.22 -17.57 -8.04
N GLU A 10 -8.70 -16.37 -8.30
CA GLU A 10 -7.58 -15.82 -7.51
C GLU A 10 -7.99 -15.49 -6.05
N VAL A 11 -9.19 -14.96 -5.82
CA VAL A 11 -9.71 -14.72 -4.45
C VAL A 11 -9.83 -16.03 -3.66
N GLN A 12 -10.36 -17.08 -4.29
CA GLN A 12 -10.46 -18.40 -3.67
C GLN A 12 -9.08 -18.99 -3.34
N LYS A 13 -8.08 -18.82 -4.22
CA LYS A 13 -6.70 -19.28 -3.97
C LYS A 13 -6.03 -18.56 -2.80
N LEU A 14 -6.38 -17.30 -2.59
CA LEU A 14 -5.82 -16.45 -1.53
C LEU A 14 -6.67 -16.47 -0.25
N SER A 15 -7.58 -17.45 -0.11
CA SER A 15 -8.43 -17.66 1.07
C SER A 15 -9.18 -16.40 1.51
N ASP A 16 -9.78 -15.68 0.54
CA ASP A 16 -10.58 -14.45 0.76
C ASP A 16 -9.84 -13.25 1.36
N ALA A 17 -8.51 -13.27 1.45
CA ALA A 17 -7.73 -12.15 1.98
C ALA A 17 -7.56 -10.97 0.99
N VAL A 18 -8.19 -11.04 -0.19
CA VAL A 18 -8.08 -10.00 -1.23
C VAL A 18 -9.10 -8.90 -0.98
N LEU A 19 -8.63 -7.74 -0.55
CA LEU A 19 -9.49 -6.59 -0.23
C LEU A 19 -9.74 -5.66 -1.42
N CYS A 20 -8.85 -5.63 -2.41
CA CYS A 20 -9.01 -4.79 -3.61
C CYS A 20 -8.16 -5.29 -4.79
N PHE A 21 -8.54 -4.88 -6.00
CA PHE A 21 -7.73 -5.07 -7.21
C PHE A 21 -7.21 -3.72 -7.70
N GLY A 22 -5.96 -3.70 -8.15
CA GLY A 22 -5.32 -2.52 -8.73
C GLY A 22 -3.95 -2.90 -9.25
N MET A 23 -3.44 -2.14 -10.22
CA MET A 23 -2.19 -2.48 -10.92
C MET A 23 -1.01 -1.63 -10.42
N GLU A 24 -1.29 -0.45 -9.91
CA GLU A 24 -0.33 0.63 -9.72
C GLU A 24 0.61 0.39 -8.53
N ALA A 25 0.12 -0.32 -7.52
CA ALA A 25 0.92 -0.69 -6.35
C ALA A 25 1.34 -2.18 -6.36
N ALA A 26 1.09 -2.90 -7.46
CA ALA A 26 1.63 -4.23 -7.63
C ALA A 26 3.17 -4.12 -7.80
N GLY A 27 3.93 -4.73 -6.89
CA GLY A 27 5.40 -4.71 -6.92
C GLY A 27 6.07 -3.67 -6.00
N LEU A 28 5.34 -2.74 -5.38
CA LEU A 28 5.97 -1.79 -4.44
C LEU A 28 6.47 -2.47 -3.17
N ASN A 29 5.74 -3.47 -2.67
CA ASN A 29 6.07 -4.19 -1.44
C ASN A 29 7.29 -5.13 -1.57
N THR A 30 7.79 -5.38 -2.78
CA THR A 30 8.99 -6.23 -2.97
C THR A 30 10.29 -5.42 -2.93
N GLU A 31 10.24 -4.12 -3.23
CA GLU A 31 11.43 -3.28 -3.37
C GLU A 31 11.53 -2.21 -2.28
N PHE A 32 10.41 -1.81 -1.67
CA PHE A 32 10.39 -0.72 -0.69
C PHE A 32 9.44 -1.02 0.48
N SER A 33 9.91 -0.76 1.70
CA SER A 33 9.02 -0.68 2.87
C SER A 33 8.05 0.49 2.68
N CYS A 34 6.82 0.20 2.30
CA CYS A 34 5.83 1.21 1.95
C CYS A 34 4.45 0.90 2.54
N LEU A 35 3.72 1.96 2.90
CA LEU A 35 2.30 1.90 3.24
C LEU A 35 1.49 2.30 2.01
N VAL A 36 0.58 1.44 1.57
CA VAL A 36 -0.26 1.68 0.40
C VAL A 36 -1.66 2.13 0.85
N ILE A 37 -2.06 3.34 0.48
CA ILE A 37 -3.40 3.89 0.71
C ILE A 37 -4.15 3.96 -0.63
N ARG A 38 -5.31 3.32 -0.72
CA ARG A 38 -6.13 3.28 -1.95
C ARG A 38 -7.57 3.71 -1.68
N GLY A 39 -8.15 4.42 -2.63
CA GLY A 39 -9.59 4.66 -2.68
C GLY A 39 -10.28 3.61 -3.54
N ILE A 40 -11.52 3.26 -3.19
CA ILE A 40 -12.34 2.32 -3.97
C ILE A 40 -13.18 3.10 -4.97
N SER A 41 -13.03 2.80 -6.26
CA SER A 41 -13.76 3.46 -7.35
C SER A 41 -14.73 2.55 -8.11
N ASP A 42 -14.57 1.23 -7.99
CA ASP A 42 -15.46 0.24 -8.57
C ASP A 42 -15.64 -0.97 -7.64
N TYR A 43 -16.68 -1.76 -7.90
CA TYR A 43 -16.95 -3.02 -7.20
C TYR A 43 -16.27 -4.22 -7.86
N THR A 44 -15.39 -3.97 -8.82
CA THR A 44 -14.65 -5.02 -9.52
C THR A 44 -15.57 -6.12 -10.09
N ASP A 45 -16.76 -5.73 -10.53
CA ASP A 45 -17.74 -6.57 -11.22
C ASP A 45 -17.81 -6.19 -12.72
N SER A 46 -18.90 -6.54 -13.41
CA SER A 46 -19.11 -6.16 -14.81
C SER A 46 -19.49 -4.69 -15.01
N HIS A 47 -19.78 -3.95 -13.93
CA HIS A 47 -20.22 -2.57 -13.97
C HIS A 47 -19.06 -1.64 -13.62
N THR A 48 -18.30 -1.23 -14.63
CA THR A 48 -17.26 -0.21 -14.47
C THR A 48 -17.91 1.18 -14.43
N ASN A 49 -17.62 1.95 -13.37
CA ASN A 49 -18.09 3.32 -13.23
C ASN A 49 -16.92 4.29 -12.99
N ASP A 50 -16.38 4.83 -14.08
CA ASP A 50 -15.20 5.70 -14.03
C ASP A 50 -15.46 7.06 -13.36
N ALA A 51 -16.74 7.43 -13.17
CA ALA A 51 -17.08 8.68 -12.50
C ALA A 51 -16.58 8.75 -11.03
N TRP A 52 -16.44 7.59 -10.38
CA TRP A 52 -16.01 7.52 -8.98
C TRP A 52 -14.50 7.58 -8.79
N GLN A 53 -13.69 7.48 -9.86
CA GLN A 53 -12.24 7.51 -9.75
C GLN A 53 -11.73 8.81 -9.11
N HIS A 54 -12.31 9.95 -9.50
CA HIS A 54 -11.94 11.25 -8.93
C HIS A 54 -12.27 11.33 -7.43
N TYR A 55 -13.42 10.82 -7.02
CA TYR A 55 -13.81 10.78 -5.60
C TYR A 55 -12.91 9.84 -4.80
N ALA A 56 -12.63 8.65 -5.34
CA ALA A 56 -11.73 7.68 -4.73
C ALA A 56 -10.31 8.24 -4.56
N ALA A 57 -9.80 8.95 -5.57
CA ALA A 57 -8.50 9.61 -5.52
C ALA A 57 -8.44 10.71 -4.46
N VAL A 58 -9.45 11.57 -4.40
CA VAL A 58 -9.53 12.64 -3.38
C VAL A 58 -9.65 12.05 -1.97
N ALA A 59 -10.45 11.01 -1.78
CA ALA A 59 -10.58 10.33 -0.49
C ALA A 59 -9.24 9.71 -0.04
N ALA A 60 -8.54 9.03 -0.95
CA ALA A 60 -7.22 8.47 -0.67
C ALA A 60 -6.20 9.57 -0.31
N ALA A 61 -6.18 10.67 -1.07
CA ALA A 61 -5.27 11.79 -0.82
C ALA A 61 -5.56 12.49 0.52
N ALA A 62 -6.84 12.69 0.86
CA ALA A 62 -7.24 13.27 2.13
C ALA A 62 -6.85 12.37 3.31
N CYS A 63 -7.08 11.05 3.19
CA CYS A 63 -6.63 10.07 4.18
C CYS A 63 -5.11 10.10 4.35
N THR A 64 -4.35 10.06 3.25
CA THR A 64 -2.88 10.14 3.29
C THR A 64 -2.39 11.42 3.96
N LYS A 65 -3.01 12.57 3.67
CA LYS A 65 -2.65 13.85 4.31
C LYS A 65 -2.78 13.75 5.84
N GLU A 66 -3.88 13.19 6.32
CA GLU A 66 -4.12 12.99 7.75
C GLU A 66 -3.12 12.01 8.36
N VAL A 67 -2.88 10.86 7.71
CA VAL A 67 -1.89 9.86 8.14
C VAL A 67 -0.49 10.48 8.31
N VAL A 68 -0.07 11.34 7.39
CA VAL A 68 1.23 12.02 7.46
C VAL A 68 1.37 12.89 8.71
N THR A 69 0.27 13.41 9.27
CA THR A 69 0.32 14.21 10.52
C THR A 69 0.68 13.38 11.76
N TYR A 70 0.46 12.07 11.74
CA TYR A 70 0.83 11.15 12.82
C TYR A 70 2.27 10.65 12.72
N LEU A 71 2.95 10.93 11.60
CA LEU A 71 4.34 10.53 11.42
C LEU A 71 5.23 11.54 12.13
N ASP A 72 6.03 11.08 13.09
CA ASP A 72 7.07 11.90 13.69
C ASP A 72 8.25 12.01 12.70
N PRO A 73 8.54 13.22 12.17
CA PRO A 73 9.66 13.41 11.24
C PRO A 73 11.03 13.19 11.90
N ALA A 74 11.12 13.17 13.23
CA ALA A 74 12.37 12.89 13.96
C ALA A 74 12.59 11.40 14.24
N ALA A 75 11.56 10.56 14.13
CA ALA A 75 11.64 9.13 14.45
C ALA A 75 12.38 8.29 13.39
N SER A 76 12.72 8.87 12.23
CA SER A 76 13.45 8.18 11.16
C SER A 76 14.97 8.14 11.36
N ALA A 77 15.51 8.72 12.43
CA ALA A 77 16.89 8.47 12.83
C ALA A 77 16.99 7.06 13.47
N VAL A 78 16.83 6.02 12.66
CA VAL A 78 17.39 4.72 13.02
C VAL A 78 18.89 4.95 13.13
N THR A 79 19.39 5.01 14.36
CA THR A 79 20.80 4.83 14.68
C THR A 79 21.21 3.50 14.09
N LEU A 80 21.73 3.51 12.85
CA LEU A 80 22.67 2.51 12.38
C LEU A 80 23.73 2.45 13.46
N GLY A 81 23.82 1.29 14.12
CA GLY A 81 24.60 1.09 15.34
C GLY A 81 25.95 1.79 15.26
N GLU A 82 26.27 2.54 16.31
CA GLU A 82 27.59 3.09 16.52
C GLU A 82 28.61 1.94 16.35
N PRO A 83 29.55 2.02 15.39
CA PRO A 83 30.54 0.96 15.23
C PRO A 83 31.37 0.88 16.52
N PRO A 84 31.72 -0.32 17.00
CA PRO A 84 32.55 -0.44 18.20
C PRO A 84 33.84 0.32 17.97
N LEU A 85 34.15 1.23 18.90
CA LEU A 85 35.41 1.97 18.89
C LEU A 85 36.55 0.96 18.84
N TYR A 86 37.31 0.99 17.75
CA TYR A 86 38.48 0.15 17.62
C TYR A 86 39.51 0.62 18.63
N GLY A 87 39.69 -0.16 19.68
CA GLY A 87 40.80 -0.03 20.61
C GLY A 87 40.37 0.07 22.06
N GLU A 88 39.90 -1.05 22.63
CA GLU A 88 40.43 -1.55 23.89
C GLU A 88 40.33 -3.09 23.88
N THR A 89 41.45 -3.74 23.62
CA THR A 89 41.70 -5.10 24.11
C THR A 89 43.16 -5.13 24.49
N LEU A 90 43.41 -5.23 25.80
CA LEU A 90 44.68 -5.61 26.40
C LEU A 90 45.00 -7.06 26.03
#